data_AF-A0A811NHX5-F1
#
_entry.id   AF-A0A811NHX5-F1
#
_cell.length_a   1.000
_cell.length_b   1.000
_cell.length_c   1.000
_cell.angle_alpha   90.00
_cell.angle_beta   90.00
_cell.angle_gamma   90.00
#
_symmetry.space_group_name_H-M   'P 1'
#
loop_
_entity.id
_entity.type
_entity.pdbx_description
1 polymer ?
#
loop_
_entity_poly.entity_id
_entity_poly.type
_entity_poly.pdbx_seq_one_letter_code
_entity_poly.pdbx_strand_id
1 'polypeptide(L)'
;MFIASLYSDYYKRLWSWYSTPHVAKGGGATRVSVFQRTHEERQATENLAHNQKALMEIYLLSFSEELVTSGLSTFGYVSSGLAGIRPAILLTAFNHMVPETPCQRAVSMEPCNLTPPQGLKCRDKPANEEDLARHIKVCEDFKDGVKFFD
;
A
#
# COMPACT_ATOMS: atom_id res chain seq x y z
N MET A 1 -10.13 11.42 -5.35
CA MET A 1 -8.83 10.80 -5.02
C MET A 1 -8.31 11.39 -3.72
N PHE A 2 -8.24 10.58 -2.68
CA PHE A 2 -7.61 10.95 -1.42
C PHE A 2 -6.15 10.48 -1.43
N ILE A 3 -5.24 11.30 -0.91
CA ILE A 3 -3.79 11.05 -0.86
C ILE A 3 -3.35 11.20 0.60
N ALA A 4 -2.74 10.14 1.13
CA ALA A 4 -2.02 10.16 2.40
C ALA A 4 -0.51 10.12 2.12
N SER A 5 0.21 11.15 2.54
CA SER A 5 1.66 11.23 2.36
C SER A 5 2.24 12.23 3.36
N LEU A 6 3.45 11.97 3.85
CA LEU A 6 4.18 12.95 4.67
C LEU A 6 4.47 14.25 3.89
N TYR A 7 4.67 14.15 2.58
CA TYR A 7 5.01 15.29 1.73
C TYR A 7 3.82 15.74 0.89
N SER A 8 3.72 17.06 0.68
CA SER A 8 2.63 17.66 -0.11
C SER A 8 2.88 17.61 -1.62
N ASP A 9 4.08 17.22 -2.05
CA ASP A 9 4.49 17.24 -3.46
C ASP A 9 3.62 16.38 -4.37
N TYR A 10 3.25 15.17 -3.92
CA TYR A 10 2.38 14.28 -4.68
C TYR A 10 0.99 14.88 -4.88
N TYR A 11 0.41 15.46 -3.81
CA TYR A 11 -0.86 16.17 -3.88
C TYR A 11 -0.79 17.34 -4.86
N LYS A 12 0.23 18.21 -4.74
CA LYS A 12 0.39 19.39 -5.61
C LYS A 12 0.49 18.98 -7.08
N ARG A 13 1.25 17.93 -7.40
CA ARG A 13 1.41 17.41 -8.77
C ARG A 13 0.09 16.86 -9.32
N LEU A 14 -0.59 16.00 -8.57
CA LEU A 14 -1.85 15.38 -9.00
C LEU A 14 -2.98 16.41 -9.09
N TRP A 15 -3.07 17.32 -8.12
CA TRP A 15 -4.03 18.43 -8.15
C TRP A 15 -3.81 19.31 -9.38
N SER A 16 -2.55 19.69 -9.67
CA SER A 16 -2.22 20.46 -10.87
C SER A 16 -2.66 19.75 -12.15
N TRP A 17 -2.36 18.45 -12.29
CA TRP A 17 -2.80 17.68 -13.44
C TRP A 17 -4.32 17.65 -13.58
N TYR A 18 -5.06 17.33 -12.52
CA TYR A 18 -6.51 17.16 -12.58
C TYR A 18 -7.32 18.47 -12.42
N SER A 19 -6.65 19.62 -12.21
CA SER A 19 -7.31 20.93 -12.06
C SER A 19 -7.96 21.44 -13.35
N THR A 20 -7.52 20.93 -14.51
CA THR A 20 -8.12 21.24 -15.82
C THR A 20 -9.11 20.15 -16.25
N PRO A 21 -10.19 20.49 -16.99
CA PRO A 21 -11.14 19.50 -17.48
C PRO A 21 -10.46 18.48 -18.41
N HIS A 22 -10.52 17.20 -18.04
CA HIS A 22 -10.06 16.10 -18.89
C HIS A 22 -11.25 15.40 -19.51
N VAL A 23 -11.23 15.23 -20.83
CA VAL A 23 -12.20 14.39 -21.53
C VAL A 23 -11.71 12.95 -21.43
N ALA A 24 -12.44 12.11 -20.69
CA ALA A 24 -12.13 10.69 -20.67
C ALA A 24 -12.34 10.09 -22.06
N LYS A 25 -11.54 9.08 -22.43
CA LYS A 25 -11.79 8.26 -23.62
C LYS A 25 -13.17 7.59 -23.46
N GLY A 26 -14.19 8.14 -24.11
CA GLY A 26 -15.59 7.71 -23.95
C GLY A 26 -16.62 8.85 -23.93
N GLY A 27 -16.21 10.12 -23.92
CA GLY A 27 -17.10 11.27 -24.12
C GLY A 27 -17.85 11.74 -22.88
N GLY A 28 -17.72 11.05 -21.75
CA GLY A 28 -18.17 11.53 -20.44
C GLY A 28 -17.16 12.48 -19.80
N ALA A 29 -17.64 13.59 -19.22
CA ALA A 29 -16.82 14.46 -18.40
C ALA A 29 -16.62 13.84 -17.01
N THR A 30 -15.45 13.26 -16.74
CA THR A 30 -15.09 12.78 -15.40
C THR A 30 -14.49 13.93 -14.60
N ARG A 31 -15.16 14.35 -13.52
CA ARG A 31 -14.60 15.34 -12.58
C ARG A 31 -13.74 14.61 -11.56
N VAL A 32 -12.47 14.95 -11.48
CA VAL A 32 -11.53 14.39 -10.50
C VAL A 32 -11.21 15.47 -9.46
N SER A 33 -11.56 15.21 -8.20
CA SER A 33 -11.10 16.03 -7.07
C SER A 33 -10.00 15.31 -6.32
N VAL A 34 -8.96 16.06 -5.96
CA VAL A 34 -7.78 15.55 -5.25
C VAL A 34 -7.75 16.16 -3.85
N PHE A 35 -7.53 15.34 -2.83
CA PHE A 35 -7.55 15.75 -1.43
C PHE A 35 -6.35 15.15 -0.68
N GLN A 36 -5.72 15.94 0.19
CA GLN A 36 -4.75 15.49 1.19
C GLN A 36 -5.10 16.18 2.52
N ARG A 37 -5.15 15.42 3.62
CA ARG A 37 -5.55 15.97 4.94
C ARG A 37 -4.35 16.45 5.72
N THR A 38 -3.30 15.65 5.79
CA THR A 38 -2.07 16.00 6.50
C THR A 38 -0.85 15.87 5.60
N HIS A 39 0.23 16.52 5.99
CA HIS A 39 1.54 16.49 5.34
C HIS A 39 2.57 16.77 6.43
N GLU A 40 2.71 15.85 7.37
CA GLU A 40 3.47 16.07 8.62
C GLU A 40 4.99 16.14 8.41
N GLU A 41 5.49 15.92 7.17
CA GLU A 41 6.88 15.95 6.69
C GLU A 41 7.84 14.94 7.34
N ARG A 42 7.63 14.63 8.62
CA ARG A 42 8.43 13.75 9.43
C ARG A 42 7.53 12.87 10.30
N GLN A 43 7.90 11.61 10.42
CA GLN A 43 7.27 10.68 11.34
C GLN A 43 7.62 11.01 12.80
N ALA A 44 6.61 11.05 13.67
CA ALA A 44 6.74 11.30 15.10
C ALA A 44 5.95 10.28 15.93
N THR A 45 6.43 9.03 15.96
CA THR A 45 5.73 7.87 16.57
C THR A 45 5.44 8.02 18.07
N GLU A 46 6.23 8.79 18.81
CA GLU A 46 5.99 9.03 20.25
C GLU A 46 5.00 10.17 20.52
N ASN A 47 4.42 10.77 19.48
CA ASN A 47 3.47 11.87 19.60
C ASN A 47 2.05 11.38 19.35
N LEU A 48 1.22 11.42 20.39
CA LEU A 48 -0.18 10.96 20.33
C LEU A 48 -1.00 11.68 19.24
N ALA A 49 -0.88 13.01 19.14
CA ALA A 49 -1.65 13.78 18.16
C ALA A 49 -1.22 13.45 16.72
N HIS A 50 0.07 13.21 16.49
CA HIS A 50 0.59 12.76 15.20
C HIS A 50 0.05 11.37 14.85
N ASN A 51 0.08 10.42 15.80
CA ASN A 51 -0.44 9.08 15.60
C ASN A 51 -1.95 9.06 15.36
N GLN A 52 -2.72 9.92 16.02
CA GLN A 52 -4.16 10.06 15.78
C GLN A 52 -4.46 10.51 14.36
N LYS A 53 -3.69 11.46 13.83
CA LYS A 53 -3.79 11.88 12.42
C LYS A 53 -3.43 10.74 11.47
N ALA A 54 -2.34 10.02 11.74
CA ALA A 54 -1.91 8.88 10.94
C ALA A 54 -2.99 7.79 10.90
N LEU A 55 -3.56 7.45 12.07
CA LEU A 55 -4.67 6.50 12.18
C LEU A 55 -5.91 6.97 11.41
N MET A 56 -6.28 8.25 11.54
CA MET A 56 -7.39 8.83 10.77
C MET A 56 -7.17 8.66 9.26
N GLU A 57 -5.97 8.91 8.75
CA GLU A 57 -5.66 8.75 7.33
C GLU A 57 -5.70 7.27 6.89
N ILE A 58 -5.26 6.32 7.72
CA ILE A 58 -5.43 4.87 7.46
C ILE A 58 -6.91 4.54 7.26
N TYR A 59 -7.78 5.00 8.17
CA TYR A 59 -9.22 4.76 8.06
C TYR A 59 -9.84 5.46 6.84
N LEU A 60 -9.43 6.70 6.54
CA LEU A 60 -9.92 7.40 5.35
C LEU A 60 -9.55 6.65 4.06
N LEU A 61 -8.34 6.10 3.98
CA LEU A 61 -7.95 5.24 2.86
C LEU A 61 -8.81 3.98 2.80
N SER A 62 -9.13 3.36 3.95
CA SER A 62 -9.88 2.11 3.97
C SER A 62 -11.34 2.22 3.51
N PHE A 63 -11.87 3.44 3.38
CA PHE A 63 -13.19 3.69 2.79
C PHE A 63 -13.17 3.84 1.25
N SER A 64 -12.00 3.68 0.62
CA SER A 64 -11.88 3.80 -0.84
C SER A 64 -12.32 2.51 -1.54
N GLU A 65 -13.05 2.64 -2.65
CA GLU A 65 -13.42 1.49 -3.51
C GLU A 65 -12.19 0.86 -4.17
N GLU A 66 -11.20 1.70 -4.52
CA GLU A 66 -9.92 1.31 -5.07
C GLU A 66 -8.79 1.96 -4.28
N LEU A 67 -7.73 1.20 -4.00
CA LEU A 67 -6.61 1.65 -3.20
C LEU A 67 -5.28 1.39 -3.92
N VAL A 68 -4.44 2.42 -3.92
CA VAL A 68 -3.04 2.35 -4.34
C VAL A 68 -2.17 2.48 -3.10
N THR A 69 -1.31 1.50 -2.83
CA THR A 69 -0.40 1.49 -1.68
C THR A 69 1.05 1.59 -2.12
N SER A 70 1.94 1.98 -1.22
CA SER A 70 3.38 1.94 -1.46
C SER A 70 3.96 0.62 -0.97
N GLY A 71 4.87 0.02 -1.74
CA GLY A 71 5.59 -1.18 -1.33
C GLY A 71 6.31 -1.01 0.00
N LEU A 72 6.40 -2.08 0.80
CA LEU A 72 6.95 -2.12 2.16
C LEU A 72 6.21 -1.27 3.19
N SER A 73 5.14 -0.58 2.82
CA SER A 73 4.41 0.30 3.74
C SER A 73 3.38 -0.45 4.56
N THR A 74 3.68 -0.66 5.85
CA THR A 74 2.71 -1.21 6.80
C THR A 74 1.47 -0.33 6.96
N PHE A 75 1.58 0.99 6.76
CA PHE A 75 0.44 1.91 6.68
C PHE A 75 -0.53 1.53 5.54
N GLY A 76 0.01 1.15 4.39
CA GLY A 76 -0.74 0.62 3.25
C GLY A 76 -1.37 -0.75 3.53
N TYR A 77 -0.64 -1.63 4.22
CA TYR A 77 -1.16 -2.96 4.58
C TYR A 77 -2.36 -2.85 5.53
N VAL A 78 -2.28 -1.99 6.54
CA VAL A 78 -3.40 -1.81 7.49
C VAL A 78 -4.62 -1.21 6.77
N SER A 79 -4.44 -0.21 5.92
CA SER A 79 -5.55 0.42 5.19
C SER A 79 -6.23 -0.54 4.20
N SER A 80 -5.46 -1.34 3.45
CA SER A 80 -6.02 -2.36 2.54
C SER A 80 -6.71 -3.51 3.28
N GLY A 81 -6.13 -3.99 4.38
CA GLY A 81 -6.76 -5.02 5.22
C GLY A 81 -8.07 -4.55 5.83
N LEU A 82 -8.13 -3.31 6.35
CA LEU A 82 -9.38 -2.72 6.87
C LEU A 82 -10.44 -2.52 5.77
N ALA A 83 -10.00 -2.19 4.55
CA ALA A 83 -10.90 -2.06 3.40
C ALA A 83 -11.43 -3.41 2.90
N GLY A 84 -10.73 -4.52 3.21
CA GLY A 84 -11.05 -5.83 2.68
C GLY A 84 -10.81 -5.94 1.17
N ILE A 85 -9.87 -5.15 0.61
CA ILE A 85 -9.60 -5.10 -0.84
C ILE A 85 -8.14 -5.41 -1.15
N ARG A 86 -7.93 -5.92 -2.36
CA ARG A 86 -6.59 -6.15 -2.93
C ARG A 86 -6.08 -4.83 -3.51
N PRO A 87 -5.07 -4.16 -2.94
CA PRO A 87 -4.60 -2.88 -3.45
C PRO A 87 -3.79 -3.05 -4.74
N ALA A 88 -3.63 -1.98 -5.52
CA ALA A 88 -2.53 -1.86 -6.46
C ALA A 88 -1.28 -1.35 -5.72
N ILE A 89 -0.20 -2.10 -5.71
CA ILE A 89 1.01 -1.76 -4.97
C ILE A 89 1.98 -1.06 -5.90
N LEU A 90 2.36 0.17 -5.60
CA LEU A 90 3.50 0.86 -6.20
C LEU A 90 4.78 0.19 -5.72
N LEU A 91 5.52 -0.45 -6.63
CA LEU A 91 6.73 -1.17 -6.28
C LEU A 91 7.84 -0.19 -5.87
N THR A 92 8.61 -0.58 -4.85
CA THR A 92 9.62 0.28 -4.23
C THR A 92 10.68 0.71 -5.24
N ALA A 93 10.83 2.02 -5.42
CA ALA A 93 11.86 2.62 -6.27
C ALA A 93 13.22 2.68 -5.54
N PHE A 94 13.89 1.52 -5.43
CA PHE A 94 15.23 1.45 -4.85
C PHE A 94 16.22 2.32 -5.63
N ASN A 95 17.09 3.05 -4.92
CA ASN A 95 18.05 4.00 -5.50
C ASN A 95 17.41 5.06 -6.41
N HIS A 96 16.17 5.46 -6.13
CA HIS A 96 15.41 6.44 -6.91
C HIS A 96 15.15 6.03 -8.38
N MET A 97 15.20 4.72 -8.68
CA MET A 97 14.85 4.20 -10.00
C MET A 97 13.46 3.59 -9.98
N VAL A 98 12.58 4.06 -10.88
CA VAL A 98 11.26 3.46 -11.06
C VAL A 98 11.43 2.07 -11.67
N PRO A 99 10.88 1.00 -11.06
CA PRO A 99 10.99 -0.34 -11.61
C PRO A 99 10.25 -0.45 -12.95
N GLU A 100 10.67 -1.40 -13.80
CA GLU A 100 10.06 -1.64 -15.13
C GLU A 100 8.55 -1.86 -15.04
N THR A 101 8.10 -2.58 -14.00
CA THR A 101 6.70 -2.65 -13.59
C THR A 101 6.49 -1.69 -12.42
N PRO A 102 5.92 -0.48 -12.62
CA PRO A 102 5.82 0.51 -11.56
C PRO A 102 4.82 0.13 -10.47
N CYS A 103 3.78 -0.63 -10.84
CA CYS A 103 2.80 -1.15 -9.91
C CYS A 103 2.23 -2.48 -10.38
N GLN A 104 1.74 -3.27 -9.41
CA GLN A 104 1.01 -4.51 -9.70
C GLN A 104 -0.13 -4.70 -8.69
N ARG A 105 -1.18 -5.41 -9.11
CA ARG A 105 -2.31 -5.73 -8.22
C ARG A 105 -1.85 -6.79 -7.23
N ALA A 106 -2.14 -6.57 -5.95
CA ALA A 106 -1.95 -7.58 -4.92
C ALA A 106 -2.85 -8.79 -5.19
N VAL A 107 -2.35 -9.98 -4.91
CA VAL A 107 -3.09 -11.23 -5.09
C VAL A 107 -4.10 -11.45 -3.96
N SER A 108 -3.77 -11.01 -2.75
CA SER A 108 -4.60 -11.03 -1.53
C SER A 108 -4.55 -9.68 -0.82
N MET A 109 -5.49 -9.44 0.10
CA MET A 109 -5.52 -8.25 0.97
C MET A 109 -4.57 -8.35 2.18
N GLU A 110 -3.94 -9.51 2.37
CA GLU A 110 -3.16 -9.84 3.55
C GLU A 110 -1.85 -9.03 3.62
N PRO A 111 -1.41 -8.63 4.83
CA PRO A 111 -0.17 -7.88 5.03
C PRO A 111 1.06 -8.74 4.74
N CYS A 112 2.14 -8.11 4.29
CA CYS A 112 3.44 -8.78 4.19
C CYS A 112 4.13 -8.85 5.57
N ASN A 113 4.50 -10.06 6.00
CA ASN A 113 5.49 -10.22 7.05
C ASN A 113 6.88 -9.91 6.47
N LEU A 114 7.40 -8.73 6.79
CA LEU A 114 8.69 -8.23 6.31
C LEU A 114 9.90 -8.87 7.01
N THR A 115 9.69 -9.52 8.15
CA THR A 115 10.75 -10.14 8.94
C THR A 115 10.36 -11.57 9.32
N PRO A 116 10.11 -12.45 8.33
CA PRO A 116 9.82 -13.85 8.65
C PRO A 116 11.05 -14.49 9.27
N PRO A 117 10.88 -15.48 10.16
CA PRO A 117 12.01 -16.18 10.74
C PRO A 117 12.83 -16.89 9.65
N GLN A 118 14.13 -16.63 9.60
CA GLN A 118 15.04 -17.23 8.62
C GLN A 118 15.92 -18.29 9.29
N GLY A 119 16.08 -19.43 8.62
CA GLY A 119 17.01 -20.49 9.06
C GLY A 119 16.61 -21.24 10.35
N LEU A 120 15.37 -21.07 10.83
CA LEU A 120 14.87 -21.86 11.96
C LEU A 120 14.52 -23.28 11.52
N LYS A 121 14.94 -24.26 12.33
CA LYS A 121 14.53 -25.66 12.19
C LYS A 121 13.60 -26.02 13.34
N CYS A 122 12.34 -26.33 13.01
CA CYS A 122 11.40 -26.90 13.96
C CYS A 122 11.91 -28.28 14.43
N ARG A 123 11.66 -28.63 15.70
CA ARG A 123 12.10 -29.91 16.29
C ARG A 123 11.18 -31.08 15.93
N ASP A 124 9.92 -30.78 15.64
CA ASP A 124 8.90 -31.75 15.27
C ASP A 124 8.88 -32.03 13.76
N LYS A 125 7.94 -32.88 13.31
CA LYS A 125 7.78 -33.21 11.90
C LYS A 125 7.69 -31.94 11.04
N PRO A 126 8.42 -31.88 9.91
CA PRO A 126 8.34 -30.74 9.00
C PRO A 126 6.90 -30.56 8.51
N ALA A 127 6.51 -29.31 8.29
CA ALA A 127 5.25 -28.99 7.64
C ALA A 127 5.22 -29.59 6.23
N ASN A 128 4.02 -29.91 5.74
CA ASN A 128 3.86 -30.29 4.34
C ASN A 128 4.13 -29.05 3.48
N GLU A 129 5.24 -29.06 2.73
CA GLU A 129 5.64 -27.92 1.89
C GLU A 129 4.63 -27.60 0.79
N GLU A 130 3.97 -28.62 0.22
CA GLU A 130 2.94 -28.40 -0.80
C GLU A 130 1.69 -27.74 -0.23
N ASP A 131 1.32 -28.09 1.00
CA ASP A 131 0.19 -27.47 1.71
C ASP A 131 0.53 -26.02 2.07
N LEU A 132 1.74 -25.79 2.59
CA LEU A 132 2.21 -24.46 2.94
C LEU A 132 2.27 -23.52 1.73
N ALA A 133 2.78 -24.00 0.59
CA ALA A 133 2.91 -23.22 -0.63
C ALA A 133 1.56 -22.81 -1.25
N ARG A 134 0.45 -23.46 -0.86
CA ARG A 134 -0.91 -23.04 -1.26
C ARG A 134 -1.34 -21.78 -0.55
N HIS A 135 -0.98 -21.65 0.73
CA HIS A 135 -1.48 -20.58 1.61
C HIS A 135 -0.46 -19.49 1.89
N ILE A 136 0.84 -19.75 1.73
CA ILE A 136 1.91 -18.79 2.02
C ILE A 136 2.84 -18.68 0.82
N LYS A 137 3.06 -17.45 0.35
CA LYS A 137 4.03 -17.17 -0.72
C LYS A 137 4.81 -15.90 -0.40
N VAL A 138 5.82 -15.65 -1.23
CA VAL A 138 6.62 -14.42 -1.21
C VAL A 138 5.73 -13.22 -1.54
N CYS A 139 5.95 -12.10 -0.86
CA CYS A 139 5.21 -10.87 -1.09
C CYS A 139 5.53 -10.25 -2.46
N GLU A 140 4.55 -9.57 -3.04
CA GLU A 140 4.65 -8.85 -4.32
C GLU A 140 5.68 -7.72 -4.29
N ASP A 141 5.90 -7.12 -3.13
CA ASP A 141 6.68 -5.91 -2.94
C ASP A 141 7.95 -6.14 -2.09
N PHE A 142 8.16 -7.36 -1.60
CA PHE A 142 9.36 -7.73 -0.87
C PHE A 142 9.73 -9.21 -1.02
N LYS A 143 10.84 -9.47 -1.72
CA LYS A 143 11.32 -10.82 -2.02
C LYS A 143 11.69 -11.67 -0.80
N ASP A 144 12.04 -11.03 0.31
CA ASP A 144 12.45 -11.69 1.55
C ASP A 144 11.29 -11.78 2.56
N GLY A 145 10.13 -11.25 2.19
CA GLY A 145 8.90 -11.29 2.98
C GLY A 145 7.98 -12.42 2.55
N VAL A 146 7.06 -12.79 3.44
CA VAL A 146 6.01 -13.78 3.16
C VAL A 146 4.65 -13.26 3.60
N LYS A 147 3.59 -13.69 2.93
CA LYS A 147 2.22 -13.39 3.33
C LYS A 147 1.27 -14.52 3.02
N PHE A 148 0.06 -14.41 3.56
CA PHE A 148 -1.03 -15.32 3.21
C PHE A 148 -1.62 -15.00 1.84
N PHE A 149 -2.01 -16.07 1.15
CA PHE A 149 -2.70 -16.04 -0.13
C PHE A 149 -3.98 -16.87 -0.01
N ASP A 150 -5.03 -16.39 -0.65
CA ASP A 150 -6.30 -17.10 -0.81
C ASP A 150 -6.30 -18.00 -2.05
#